data_AF-A0AA86QJW6-F1
#
_entry.id   AF-A0AA86QJW6-F1
#
_cell.length_a   1.000
_cell.length_b   1.000
_cell.length_c   1.000
_cell.angle_alpha   90.00
_cell.angle_beta   90.00
_cell.angle_gamma   90.00
#
_symmetry.space_group_name_H-M   'P 1'
#
loop_
_entity.id
_entity.type
_entity.pdbx_description
1 polymer ?
#
loop_
_entity_poly.entity_id
_entity_poly.type
_entity_poly.pdbx_seq_one_letter_code
_entity_poly.pdbx_strand_id
1 'polypeptide(L)'
;MEDRNFYQQVHNIGFYFIHVQRCTPIVNDQVDAAFEFLNSNKQFSKSTEHVFIVVHYPVYSAGYFGSHPYFSKKLEQFIDNNQKMNIRSVFYGHDHNFGAFKRKQQYFIDAGVGGGSYSKVRDKNNMLDRVWASESLHGPLPVSASCVSKCYGYEYHLDSWLKYTRTEVNFEQGKIVYNIRDLDTNQILKSYEQPL
;
A
#
# COMPACT_ATOMS: atom_id res chain seq x y z
N MET A 1 16.16 19.42 -9.97
CA MET A 1 15.34 18.85 -8.88
C MET A 1 15.66 17.37 -8.89
N GLU A 2 16.26 16.85 -7.82
CA GLU A 2 16.70 15.45 -7.77
C GLU A 2 15.49 14.53 -7.93
N ASP A 3 15.54 13.67 -8.95
CA ASP A 3 14.57 12.61 -9.18
C ASP A 3 14.58 11.69 -7.97
N ARG A 4 13.57 11.84 -7.11
CA ARG A 4 13.38 10.94 -5.96
C ARG A 4 12.82 9.58 -6.40
N ASN A 5 12.28 9.49 -7.60
CA ASN A 5 11.81 8.22 -8.16
C ASN A 5 12.99 7.39 -8.63
N PHE A 6 13.09 6.15 -8.20
CA PHE A 6 14.16 5.27 -8.64
C PHE A 6 13.75 3.81 -8.65
N TYR A 7 14.48 3.03 -9.45
CA TYR A 7 14.37 1.59 -9.52
C TYR A 7 15.62 0.96 -8.90
N GLN A 8 15.43 -0.08 -8.11
CA GLN A 8 16.51 -0.91 -7.60
C GLN A 8 16.17 -2.37 -7.80
N GLN A 9 17.14 -3.15 -8.27
CA GLN A 9 17.03 -4.59 -8.36
C GLN A 9 17.94 -5.25 -7.32
N VAL A 10 17.41 -6.24 -6.62
CA VAL A 10 18.16 -7.13 -5.72
C VAL A 10 17.89 -8.55 -6.17
N HIS A 11 18.90 -9.22 -6.73
CA HIS A 11 18.76 -10.52 -7.38
C HIS A 11 17.66 -10.50 -8.46
N ASN A 12 16.63 -11.35 -8.37
CA ASN A 12 15.49 -11.43 -9.29
C ASN A 12 14.31 -10.52 -8.88
N ILE A 13 14.48 -9.67 -7.86
CA ILE A 13 13.41 -8.82 -7.32
C ILE A 13 13.67 -7.36 -7.69
N GLY A 14 12.69 -6.75 -8.36
CA GLY A 14 12.70 -5.33 -8.70
C GLY A 14 11.84 -4.50 -7.73
N PHE A 15 12.35 -3.33 -7.35
CA PHE A 15 11.66 -2.36 -6.50
C PHE A 15 11.56 -1.02 -7.23
N TYR A 16 10.33 -0.54 -7.41
CA TYR A 16 10.08 0.84 -7.84
C TYR A 16 9.76 1.68 -6.61
N PHE A 17 10.61 2.65 -6.29
CA PHE A 17 10.36 3.64 -5.26
C PHE A 17 9.81 4.90 -5.93
N ILE A 18 8.53 5.19 -5.69
CA ILE A 18 7.85 6.34 -6.29
C ILE A 18 7.45 7.36 -5.23
N HIS A 19 7.52 8.63 -5.61
CA HIS A 19 7.22 9.78 -4.79
C HIS A 19 6.07 10.55 -5.42
N VAL A 20 4.89 10.43 -4.81
CA VAL A 20 3.67 11.13 -5.22
C VAL A 20 3.36 12.33 -4.31
N GLN A 21 4.26 12.63 -3.36
CA GLN A 21 4.07 13.66 -2.35
C GLN A 21 5.40 14.37 -2.06
N ARG A 22 5.41 15.70 -2.20
CA ARG A 22 6.50 16.57 -1.70
C ARG A 22 6.11 17.29 -0.41
N CYS A 23 4.83 17.65 -0.29
CA CYS A 23 4.18 18.26 0.86
C CYS A 23 2.71 17.78 0.90
N THR A 24 2.04 17.89 2.04
CA THR A 24 0.58 17.72 2.11
C THR A 24 -0.11 18.99 1.58
N PRO A 25 -1.05 18.92 0.62
CA PRO A 25 -1.65 17.73 0.01
C PRO A 25 -0.93 17.19 -1.24
N ILE A 26 -1.21 15.94 -1.63
CA ILE A 26 -0.83 15.40 -2.95
C ILE A 26 -1.43 16.26 -4.05
N VAL A 27 -0.62 16.57 -5.07
CA VAL A 27 -1.05 17.26 -6.29
C VAL A 27 -0.92 16.32 -7.49
N ASN A 28 -1.84 16.41 -8.44
CA ASN A 28 -1.89 15.51 -9.60
C ASN A 28 -0.60 15.50 -10.41
N ASP A 29 0.08 16.64 -10.56
CA ASP A 29 1.35 16.72 -11.31
C ASP A 29 2.45 15.83 -10.72
N GLN A 30 2.47 15.63 -9.38
CA GLN A 30 3.42 14.73 -8.73
C GLN A 30 3.06 13.27 -8.96
N VAL A 31 1.76 12.97 -8.97
CA VAL A 31 1.27 11.65 -9.38
C VAL A 31 1.69 11.39 -10.82
N ASP A 32 1.45 12.34 -11.73
CA ASP A 32 1.75 12.22 -13.15
C ASP A 32 3.24 11.98 -13.40
N ALA A 33 4.12 12.76 -12.77
CA ALA A 33 5.56 12.55 -12.84
C ALA A 33 6.00 11.16 -12.35
N ALA A 34 5.39 10.63 -11.28
CA ALA A 34 5.67 9.28 -10.82
C ALA A 34 5.25 8.21 -11.85
N PHE A 35 4.13 8.40 -12.55
CA PHE A 35 3.71 7.48 -13.62
C PHE A 35 4.49 7.65 -14.90
N GLU A 36 4.97 8.85 -15.23
CA GLU A 36 5.93 9.05 -16.32
C GLU A 36 7.22 8.28 -16.06
N PHE A 37 7.73 8.32 -14.81
CA PHE A 37 8.84 7.49 -14.40
C PHE A 37 8.54 5.99 -14.54
N LEU A 38 7.42 5.49 -14.00
CA LEU A 38 7.05 4.07 -14.13
C LEU A 38 6.90 3.62 -15.59
N ASN A 39 6.40 4.50 -16.47
CA ASN A 39 6.19 4.18 -17.88
C ASN A 39 7.47 4.26 -18.71
N SER A 40 8.39 5.18 -18.39
CA SER A 40 9.68 5.32 -19.07
C SER A 40 10.72 4.33 -18.55
N ASN A 41 10.67 3.99 -17.27
CA ASN A 41 11.57 3.07 -16.61
C ASN A 41 10.96 1.67 -16.53
N LYS A 42 10.43 1.16 -17.64
CA LYS A 42 10.04 -0.25 -17.73
C LYS A 42 11.29 -1.12 -17.89
N GLN A 43 12.17 -1.08 -16.88
CA GLN A 43 13.39 -1.87 -16.83
C GLN A 43 13.00 -3.33 -16.54
N PHE A 44 12.66 -4.05 -17.60
CA PHE A 44 12.58 -5.50 -17.57
C PHE A 44 13.98 -6.05 -17.81
N SER A 45 14.78 -6.17 -16.76
CA SER A 45 15.90 -7.10 -16.90
C SER A 45 15.27 -8.48 -17.15
N LYS A 46 15.84 -9.29 -18.05
CA LYS A 46 15.37 -10.68 -18.25
C LYS A 46 15.40 -11.50 -16.95
N SER A 47 16.15 -11.03 -15.95
CA SER A 47 16.27 -11.63 -14.62
C SER A 47 15.25 -11.15 -13.59
N THR A 48 14.44 -10.13 -13.86
CA THR A 48 13.45 -9.63 -12.89
C THR A 48 12.18 -10.47 -12.97
N GLU A 49 11.92 -11.28 -11.94
CA GLU A 49 10.78 -12.20 -11.88
C GLU A 49 9.62 -11.64 -11.05
N HIS A 50 9.93 -10.78 -10.08
CA HIS A 50 8.99 -10.23 -9.11
C HIS A 50 9.21 -8.74 -8.95
N VAL A 51 8.12 -7.96 -9.00
CA VAL A 51 8.19 -6.51 -8.83
C VAL A 51 7.36 -6.07 -7.63
N PHE A 52 7.95 -5.19 -6.83
CA PHE A 52 7.28 -4.47 -5.75
C PHE A 52 7.29 -2.97 -6.04
N ILE A 53 6.21 -2.29 -5.68
CA ILE A 53 6.13 -0.82 -5.72
C ILE A 53 6.13 -0.31 -4.29
N VAL A 54 6.96 0.67 -4.00
CA VAL A 54 7.08 1.30 -2.69
C VAL A 54 6.76 2.79 -2.83
N VAL A 55 5.85 3.29 -2.02
CA VAL A 55 5.39 4.68 -2.04
C VAL A 55 5.04 5.13 -0.63
N HIS A 56 5.27 6.38 -0.25
CA HIS A 56 4.94 6.81 1.11
C HIS A 56 3.41 6.87 1.36
N TYR A 57 2.67 7.47 0.43
CA TYR A 57 1.26 7.82 0.62
C TYR A 57 0.31 6.63 0.40
N PRO A 58 -0.81 6.51 1.13
CA PRO A 58 -1.67 5.35 1.04
C PRO A 58 -2.36 5.22 -0.31
N VAL A 59 -2.25 4.04 -0.92
CA VAL A 59 -3.00 3.70 -2.14
C VAL A 59 -4.44 3.38 -1.78
N TYR A 60 -4.62 2.51 -0.80
CA TYR A 60 -5.89 2.30 -0.11
C TYR A 60 -5.68 2.66 1.35
N SER A 61 -6.75 2.99 2.05
CA SER A 61 -6.65 3.40 3.44
C SER A 61 -7.97 3.13 4.13
N ALA A 62 -7.90 2.62 5.35
CA ALA A 62 -9.02 2.62 6.30
C ALA A 62 -8.80 3.66 7.41
N GLY A 63 -7.59 4.18 7.57
CA GLY A 63 -7.20 5.09 8.65
C GLY A 63 -7.49 6.56 8.38
N TYR A 64 -6.83 7.42 9.16
CA TYR A 64 -7.15 8.84 9.27
C TYR A 64 -6.77 9.66 8.04
N PHE A 65 -5.56 9.46 7.51
CA PHE A 65 -5.02 10.28 6.43
C PHE A 65 -5.72 10.01 5.10
N GLY A 66 -6.18 8.77 4.91
CA GLY A 66 -6.95 8.41 3.73
C GLY A 66 -6.06 8.14 2.52
N SER A 67 -6.71 7.86 1.40
CA SER A 67 -6.05 7.67 0.11
C SER A 67 -6.44 8.78 -0.87
N HIS A 68 -5.77 8.81 -2.02
CA HIS A 68 -6.01 9.79 -3.06
C HIS A 68 -6.59 9.10 -4.30
N PRO A 69 -7.91 9.19 -4.57
CA PRO A 69 -8.57 8.37 -5.59
C PRO A 69 -7.93 8.46 -6.98
N TYR A 70 -7.42 9.63 -7.39
CA TYR A 70 -6.72 9.78 -8.67
C TYR A 70 -5.44 8.94 -8.70
N PHE A 71 -4.65 8.97 -7.61
CA PHE A 71 -3.43 8.17 -7.50
C PHE A 71 -3.77 6.67 -7.50
N SER A 72 -4.72 6.25 -6.66
CA SER A 72 -5.10 4.85 -6.53
C SER A 72 -5.59 4.27 -7.85
N LYS A 73 -6.49 4.97 -8.56
CA LYS A 73 -7.01 4.53 -9.87
C LYS A 73 -5.91 4.47 -10.94
N LYS A 74 -5.01 5.45 -10.96
CA LYS A 74 -3.89 5.46 -11.91
C LYS A 74 -2.93 4.30 -11.65
N LEU A 75 -2.69 3.96 -10.38
CA LEU A 75 -1.87 2.80 -10.01
C LEU A 75 -2.54 1.48 -10.39
N GLU A 76 -3.84 1.34 -10.13
CA GLU A 76 -4.61 0.19 -10.58
C GLU A 76 -4.53 0.00 -12.11
N GLN A 77 -4.75 1.07 -12.87
CA GLN A 77 -4.64 1.05 -14.32
C GLN A 77 -3.24 0.68 -14.79
N PHE A 78 -2.20 1.21 -14.15
CA PHE A 78 -0.83 0.84 -14.46
C PHE A 78 -0.57 -0.64 -14.21
N ILE A 79 -0.99 -1.18 -13.07
CA ILE A 79 -0.84 -2.62 -12.77
C ILE A 79 -1.62 -3.45 -13.80
N ASP A 80 -2.88 -3.10 -14.06
CA ASP A 80 -3.75 -3.80 -15.01
C ASP A 80 -3.18 -3.79 -16.44
N ASN A 81 -2.57 -2.69 -16.88
CA ASN A 81 -1.98 -2.57 -18.22
C ASN A 81 -0.57 -3.19 -18.33
N ASN A 82 0.06 -3.56 -17.23
CA ASN A 82 1.43 -4.08 -17.21
C ASN A 82 1.53 -5.43 -16.46
N GLN A 83 0.56 -6.33 -16.67
CA GLN A 83 0.56 -7.67 -16.02
C GLN A 83 1.87 -8.45 -16.21
N LYS A 84 2.59 -8.24 -17.33
CA LYS A 84 3.90 -8.86 -17.61
C LYS A 84 5.02 -8.40 -16.65
N MET A 85 4.83 -7.32 -15.90
CA MET A 85 5.78 -6.86 -14.88
C MET A 85 5.77 -7.73 -13.63
N ASN A 86 4.84 -8.67 -13.48
CA ASN A 86 4.71 -9.50 -12.28
C ASN A 86 4.73 -8.66 -11.00
N ILE A 87 3.98 -7.55 -10.98
CA ILE A 87 3.82 -6.72 -9.79
C ILE A 87 3.09 -7.55 -8.74
N ARG A 88 3.80 -7.90 -7.67
CA ARG A 88 3.33 -8.79 -6.60
C ARG A 88 2.59 -8.00 -5.54
N SER A 89 3.18 -6.90 -5.07
CA SER A 89 2.60 -6.06 -4.04
C SER A 89 3.00 -4.59 -4.14
N VAL A 90 2.18 -3.75 -3.52
CA VAL A 90 2.47 -2.34 -3.27
C VAL A 90 2.57 -2.11 -1.77
N PHE A 91 3.68 -1.52 -1.32
CA PHE A 91 3.91 -1.16 0.07
C PHE A 91 3.82 0.35 0.24
N TYR A 92 3.11 0.77 1.28
CA TYR A 92 2.99 2.16 1.66
C TYR A 92 2.91 2.35 3.16
N GLY A 93 2.81 3.61 3.59
CA GLY A 93 2.69 4.00 4.98
C GLY A 93 1.79 5.22 5.10
N HIS A 94 2.19 6.18 5.93
CA HIS A 94 1.53 7.48 6.17
C HIS A 94 0.24 7.42 6.99
N ASP A 95 -0.57 6.35 6.92
CA ASP A 95 -1.86 6.30 7.64
C ASP A 95 -1.68 6.15 9.17
N HIS A 96 -0.47 5.77 9.59
CA HIS A 96 -0.05 5.51 10.97
C HIS A 96 -0.82 4.38 11.65
N ASN A 97 -1.18 3.38 10.85
CA ASN A 97 -1.78 2.13 11.26
C ASN A 97 -1.44 1.04 10.25
N PHE A 98 -1.44 -0.22 10.66
CA PHE A 98 -1.33 -1.31 9.69
C PHE A 98 -2.63 -1.38 8.88
N GLY A 99 -2.51 -1.70 7.59
CA GLY A 99 -3.63 -2.02 6.72
C GLY A 99 -3.23 -3.00 5.63
N ALA A 100 -4.02 -4.06 5.44
CA ALA A 100 -3.86 -5.00 4.36
C ALA A 100 -5.09 -4.96 3.45
N PHE A 101 -4.83 -4.95 2.15
CA PHE A 101 -5.84 -4.96 1.12
C PHE A 101 -5.44 -5.92 0.00
N LYS A 102 -6.41 -6.52 -0.66
CA LYS A 102 -6.19 -7.42 -1.79
C LYS A 102 -7.12 -7.07 -2.94
N ARG A 103 -6.52 -6.72 -4.08
CA ARG A 103 -7.22 -6.50 -5.35
C ARG A 103 -6.67 -7.49 -6.36
N LYS A 104 -7.56 -8.36 -6.88
CA LYS A 104 -7.16 -9.48 -7.74
C LYS A 104 -6.07 -10.32 -7.04
N GLN A 105 -4.92 -10.47 -7.68
CA GLN A 105 -3.80 -11.24 -7.14
C GLN A 105 -2.81 -10.37 -6.35
N GLN A 106 -2.92 -9.04 -6.35
CA GLN A 106 -1.95 -8.14 -5.72
C GLN A 106 -2.34 -7.78 -4.28
N TYR A 107 -1.34 -7.75 -3.40
CA TYR A 107 -1.49 -7.19 -2.06
C TYR A 107 -1.07 -5.71 -2.04
N PHE A 108 -1.81 -4.93 -1.27
CA PHE A 108 -1.56 -3.52 -1.01
C PHE A 108 -1.46 -3.40 0.50
N ILE A 109 -0.28 -3.07 1.01
CA ILE A 109 0.03 -3.14 2.44
C ILE A 109 0.49 -1.77 2.92
N ASP A 110 -0.30 -1.17 3.80
CA ASP A 110 0.17 -0.13 4.71
C ASP A 110 0.97 -0.82 5.81
N ALA A 111 2.30 -0.63 5.78
CA ALA A 111 3.23 -1.28 6.71
C ALA A 111 3.09 -0.76 8.16
N GLY A 112 2.25 0.24 8.40
CA GLY A 112 1.98 0.80 9.71
C GLY A 112 3.13 1.63 10.26
N VAL A 113 3.15 1.74 11.59
CA VAL A 113 4.11 2.60 12.30
C VAL A 113 5.25 1.78 12.85
N GLY A 114 6.49 2.17 12.56
CA GLY A 114 7.70 1.55 13.11
C GLY A 114 8.25 2.21 14.39
N GLY A 115 7.57 3.21 14.95
CA GLY A 115 7.99 3.93 16.17
C GLY A 115 7.48 5.37 16.33
N GLY A 116 6.73 5.91 15.37
CA GLY A 116 6.03 7.21 15.49
C GLY A 116 4.70 7.13 16.26
N SER A 117 3.92 8.20 16.28
CA SER A 117 2.61 8.21 16.95
C SER A 117 1.51 7.56 16.11
N TYR A 118 0.65 6.78 16.74
CA TYR A 118 -0.58 6.28 16.12
C TYR A 118 -1.56 7.42 15.77
N SER A 119 -2.15 7.34 14.59
CA SER A 119 -3.30 8.18 14.22
C SER A 119 -4.59 7.52 14.67
N LYS A 120 -4.80 7.46 15.99
CA LYS A 120 -6.09 7.01 16.52
C LYS A 120 -7.16 7.97 16.03
N VAL A 121 -8.12 7.47 15.27
CA VAL A 121 -9.34 8.21 15.02
C VAL A 121 -10.18 8.20 16.30
N ARG A 122 -10.44 9.39 16.83
CA ARG A 122 -11.19 9.56 18.08
C ARG A 122 -12.59 10.13 17.90
N ASP A 123 -12.93 10.60 16.69
CA ASP A 123 -14.19 11.28 16.44
C ASP A 123 -14.89 10.74 15.19
N LYS A 124 -16.04 10.11 15.40
CA LYS A 124 -16.92 9.59 14.35
C LYS A 124 -17.43 10.70 13.44
N ASN A 125 -17.57 11.93 13.93
CA ASN A 125 -18.04 13.07 13.13
C ASN A 125 -16.98 13.55 12.12
N ASN A 126 -15.69 13.34 12.39
CA ASN A 126 -14.60 13.66 11.47
C ASN A 126 -14.38 12.61 10.38
N MET A 127 -14.95 11.41 10.58
CA MET A 127 -14.70 10.25 9.73
C MET A 127 -15.96 9.78 9.01
N LEU A 128 -17.16 10.26 9.36
CA LEU A 128 -18.43 9.89 8.73
C LEU A 128 -18.57 8.36 8.64
N ASP A 129 -18.66 7.81 7.43
CA ASP A 129 -18.74 6.35 7.20
C ASP A 129 -17.34 5.69 7.09
N ARG A 130 -16.24 6.43 7.27
CA ARG A 130 -14.88 5.85 7.30
C ARG A 130 -14.76 5.04 8.58
N VAL A 131 -14.44 3.76 8.44
CA VAL A 131 -14.28 2.88 9.59
C VAL A 131 -12.83 2.93 10.02
N TRP A 132 -12.53 3.80 10.99
CA TRP A 132 -11.48 3.52 11.96
C TRP A 132 -11.86 4.12 13.29
N ALA A 133 -12.22 3.33 14.29
CA ALA A 133 -12.30 3.75 15.70
C ALA A 133 -11.94 2.57 16.62
N SER A 134 -11.48 1.48 16.02
CA SER A 134 -11.23 0.20 16.66
C SER A 134 -9.73 -0.07 16.71
N GLU A 135 -9.31 -0.92 17.65
CA GLU A 135 -7.95 -1.44 17.71
C GLU A 135 -7.66 -2.42 16.57
N SER A 136 -8.70 -3.09 16.06
CA SER A 136 -8.64 -3.92 14.88
C SER A 136 -9.89 -3.77 14.00
N LEU A 137 -9.72 -3.91 12.69
CA LEU A 137 -10.80 -3.98 11.71
C LEU A 137 -10.56 -5.14 10.77
N HIS A 138 -11.64 -5.79 10.36
CA HIS A 138 -11.61 -6.93 9.46
C HIS A 138 -12.62 -6.67 8.34
N GLY A 139 -12.16 -6.85 7.11
CA GLY A 139 -12.93 -6.57 5.90
C GLY A 139 -13.63 -7.80 5.31
N PRO A 140 -14.24 -7.62 4.12
CA PRO A 140 -14.29 -6.38 3.36
C PRO A 140 -15.12 -5.30 4.07
N LEU A 141 -14.75 -4.03 3.89
CA LEU A 141 -15.52 -2.91 4.45
C LEU A 141 -16.54 -2.43 3.40
N PRO A 142 -17.75 -1.98 3.83
CA PRO A 142 -18.72 -1.44 2.90
C PRO A 142 -18.19 -0.16 2.25
N VAL A 143 -18.44 0.01 0.95
CA VAL A 143 -18.09 1.24 0.24
C VAL A 143 -18.95 2.38 0.80
N SER A 144 -18.29 3.38 1.39
CA SER A 144 -18.97 4.61 1.82
C SER A 144 -19.22 5.53 0.63
N ALA A 145 -20.48 5.93 0.43
CA ALA A 145 -20.84 6.97 -0.52
C ALA A 145 -20.40 8.37 -0.08
N SER A 146 -20.24 8.63 1.23
CA SER A 146 -19.88 9.96 1.75
C SER A 146 -18.39 10.29 1.66
N CYS A 147 -17.52 9.29 1.40
CA CYS A 147 -16.06 9.44 1.54
C CYS A 147 -15.25 9.19 0.26
N VAL A 148 -15.91 9.12 -0.90
CA VAL A 148 -15.29 8.81 -2.21
C VAL A 148 -14.16 9.78 -2.60
N SER A 149 -14.14 10.98 -2.02
CA SER A 149 -13.09 11.99 -2.28
C SER A 149 -11.79 11.80 -1.47
N LYS A 150 -11.81 11.01 -0.38
CA LYS A 150 -10.67 10.83 0.54
C LYS A 150 -10.36 9.38 0.89
N CYS A 151 -11.15 8.43 0.42
CA CYS A 151 -10.99 7.01 0.68
C CYS A 151 -11.36 6.21 -0.56
N TYR A 152 -10.50 5.25 -0.91
CA TYR A 152 -10.64 4.36 -2.04
C TYR A 152 -10.08 2.99 -1.67
N GLY A 153 -10.71 1.90 -2.15
CA GLY A 153 -10.28 0.51 -1.92
C GLY A 153 -10.84 -0.16 -0.66
N TYR A 154 -11.95 0.33 -0.09
CA TYR A 154 -12.61 -0.28 1.07
C TYR A 154 -13.10 -1.70 0.77
N GLU A 155 -13.60 -1.90 -0.44
CA GLU A 155 -14.03 -3.18 -0.97
C GLU A 155 -12.90 -4.21 -1.06
N TYR A 156 -11.64 -3.75 -1.03
CA TYR A 156 -10.44 -4.59 -1.07
C TYR A 156 -9.84 -4.84 0.32
N HIS A 157 -10.38 -4.23 1.37
CA HIS A 157 -9.83 -4.32 2.73
C HIS A 157 -9.87 -5.76 3.25
N LEU A 158 -8.78 -6.19 3.88
CA LEU A 158 -8.66 -7.47 4.57
C LEU A 158 -8.63 -7.28 6.08
N ASP A 159 -7.59 -6.61 6.57
CA ASP A 159 -7.38 -6.41 8.00
C ASP A 159 -6.63 -5.11 8.25
N SER A 160 -6.82 -4.56 9.44
CA SER A 160 -6.19 -3.32 9.87
C SER A 160 -5.99 -3.35 11.39
N TRP A 161 -4.83 -2.89 11.87
CA TRP A 161 -4.50 -2.88 13.30
C TRP A 161 -3.86 -1.57 13.73
N LEU A 162 -4.20 -1.14 14.94
CA LEU A 162 -3.59 0.00 15.61
C LEU A 162 -2.41 -0.45 16.48
N LYS A 163 -1.38 -0.99 15.81
CA LYS A 163 -0.18 -1.59 16.42
C LYS A 163 1.08 -1.17 15.68
N TYR A 164 2.21 -1.22 16.38
CA TYR A 164 3.52 -1.12 15.76
C TYR A 164 3.76 -2.42 15.02
N THR A 165 3.93 -2.34 13.71
CA THR A 165 4.06 -3.53 12.88
C THR A 165 5.24 -3.44 11.95
N ARG A 166 5.76 -4.61 11.56
CA ARG A 166 6.55 -4.75 10.34
C ARG A 166 5.97 -5.84 9.46
N THR A 167 6.12 -5.66 8.15
CA THR A 167 5.79 -6.69 7.16
C THR A 167 7.06 -7.40 6.74
N GLU A 168 7.09 -8.71 6.94
CA GLU A 168 8.14 -9.60 6.45
C GLU A 168 7.64 -10.31 5.20
N VAL A 169 8.43 -10.28 4.12
CA VAL A 169 8.09 -10.91 2.85
C VAL A 169 9.03 -12.09 2.64
N ASN A 170 8.48 -13.29 2.59
CA ASN A 170 9.23 -14.53 2.43
C ASN A 170 8.84 -15.21 1.12
N PHE A 171 9.85 -15.63 0.35
CA PHE A 171 9.64 -16.50 -0.81
C PHE A 171 9.75 -17.95 -0.36
N GLU A 172 8.63 -18.65 -0.41
CA GLU A 172 8.52 -20.07 -0.10
C GLU A 172 8.27 -20.88 -1.37
N GLN A 173 8.30 -22.20 -1.28
CA GLN A 173 8.11 -23.07 -2.44
C GLN A 173 6.74 -22.82 -3.10
N GLY A 174 6.75 -22.14 -4.25
CA GLY A 174 5.57 -21.83 -5.07
C GLY A 174 4.70 -20.68 -4.57
N LYS A 175 5.12 -19.93 -3.53
CA LYS A 175 4.32 -18.82 -2.98
C LYS A 175 5.17 -17.72 -2.32
N ILE A 176 4.58 -16.53 -2.20
CA ILE A 176 5.08 -15.43 -1.37
C ILE A 176 4.22 -15.37 -0.11
N VAL A 177 4.87 -15.30 1.05
CA VAL A 177 4.21 -15.18 2.35
C VAL A 177 4.52 -13.82 2.96
N TYR A 178 3.46 -13.06 3.28
CA TYR A 178 3.53 -11.76 3.94
C TYR A 178 3.17 -11.95 5.42
N ASN A 179 4.15 -11.94 6.30
CA ASN A 179 3.96 -12.05 7.74
C ASN A 179 3.89 -10.65 8.37
N ILE A 180 2.78 -10.36 9.04
CA ILE A 180 2.56 -9.11 9.76
C ILE A 180 2.92 -9.36 11.21
N ARG A 181 4.03 -8.77 11.65
CA ARG A 181 4.56 -8.97 13.00
C ARG A 181 4.26 -7.77 13.87
N ASP A 182 3.70 -8.03 15.05
CA ASP A 182 3.59 -7.07 16.14
C ASP A 182 4.98 -6.78 16.72
N LEU A 183 5.41 -5.53 16.70
CA LEU A 183 6.74 -5.14 17.20
C LEU A 183 6.80 -5.13 18.74
N ASP A 184 5.67 -4.98 19.43
CA ASP A 184 5.65 -4.98 20.90
C ASP A 184 5.82 -6.40 21.46
N THR A 185 5.18 -7.39 20.83
CA THR A 185 5.16 -8.78 21.30
C THR A 185 6.06 -9.71 20.49
N ASN A 186 6.56 -9.25 19.34
CA ASN A 186 7.30 -10.03 18.34
C ASN A 186 6.49 -11.22 17.76
N GLN A 187 5.18 -11.29 17.99
CA GLN A 187 4.31 -12.35 17.47
C GLN A 187 3.80 -12.02 16.06
N ILE A 188 3.58 -13.06 15.25
CA ILE A 188 2.90 -12.90 13.96
C ILE A 188 1.40 -12.71 14.23
N LEU A 189 0.88 -11.54 13.86
CA LEU A 189 -0.55 -11.22 13.93
C LEU A 189 -1.33 -11.92 12.82
N LYS A 190 -0.75 -11.95 11.62
CA LYS A 190 -1.39 -12.49 10.42
C LYS A 190 -0.35 -12.88 9.37
N SER A 191 -0.67 -13.90 8.61
CA SER A 191 0.06 -14.29 7.40
C SER A 191 -0.87 -14.23 6.20
N TYR A 192 -0.40 -13.66 5.10
CA TYR A 192 -1.07 -13.72 3.80
C TYR A 192 -0.23 -14.48 2.80
N GLU A 193 -0.87 -15.28 1.95
CA GLU A 193 -0.18 -16.09 0.94
C GLU A 193 -0.59 -15.66 -0.47
N GLN A 194 0.40 -15.58 -1.36
CA GLN A 194 0.23 -15.28 -2.77
C GLN A 194 0.93 -16.36 -3.61
N PRO A 195 0.20 -17.16 -4.40
CA PRO A 195 0.82 -18.11 -5.33
C PRO A 195 1.76 -17.40 -6.32
N LEU A 196 2.87 -18.05 -6.67
CA LEU A 196 3.85 -17.54 -7.64
C LEU A 196 3.43 -17.73 -9.10
#